data_AF-A0A924X5U3-F1
#
_entry.id   AF-A0A924X5U3-F1
#
_cell.length_a   1.000
_cell.length_b   1.000
_cell.length_c   1.000
_cell.angle_alpha   90.00
_cell.angle_beta   90.00
_cell.angle_gamma   90.00
#
_symmetry.space_group_name_H-M   'P 1'
#
loop_
_entity.id
_entity.type
_entity.pdbx_description
1 polymer ?
#
loop_
_entity_poly.entity_id
_entity_poly.type
_entity_poly.pdbx_seq_one_letter_code
_entity_poly.pdbx_strand_id
1 'polypeptide(L)' 'MTTVRAFVDSHGVRWEVREFLAQHGDSNCLRFESPAEVREFCPLPDEWDTLPDSVLERLCRKAGG' A
#
# COMPACT_ATOMS: atom_id res chain seq x y z
N MET A 1 -16.09 1.51 -5.92
CA MET A 1 -15.02 2.47 -6.26
C MET A 1 -13.82 2.04 -5.44
N THR A 2 -12.72 1.65 -6.08
CA THR A 2 -11.48 1.27 -5.40
C THR A 2 -10.83 2.55 -4.86
N THR A 3 -10.59 2.64 -3.55
CA THR A 3 -9.94 3.81 -2.96
C THR A 3 -8.48 3.86 -3.38
N VAL A 4 -8.02 5.02 -3.84
CA VAL A 4 -6.62 5.27 -4.23
C VAL A 4 -6.11 6.45 -3.42
N ARG A 5 -4.95 6.29 -2.81
CA ARG A 5 -4.28 7.32 -2.01
C ARG A 5 -2.82 7.42 -2.40
N ALA A 6 -2.25 8.62 -2.35
CA ALA A 6 -0.83 8.82 -2.58
C ALA A 6 -0.16 9.43 -1.36
N PHE A 7 1.07 9.03 -1.08
CA PHE A 7 1.93 9.63 -0.06
C PHE A 7 3.37 9.74 -0.57
N VAL A 8 4.19 10.55 0.09
CA VAL A 8 5.64 10.66 -0.16
C VAL A 8 6.36 10.11 1.06
N ASP A 9 7.26 9.15 0.85
CA ASP A 9 8.02 8.54 1.95
C ASP A 9 9.18 9.42 2.44
N SER A 10 9.89 8.98 3.47
CA SER A 10 11.02 9.75 4.03
C SER A 10 12.21 9.93 3.08
N HIS A 11 12.25 9.21 1.97
CA HIS A 11 13.28 9.30 0.94
C HIS A 11 12.84 10.17 -0.25
N GLY A 12 11.64 10.74 -0.21
CA GLY A 12 11.09 11.56 -1.28
C GLY A 12 10.47 10.76 -2.42
N VAL A 13 10.26 9.44 -2.25
CA VAL A 13 9.60 8.61 -3.25
C VAL A 13 8.09 8.76 -3.11
N ARG A 14 7.42 9.05 -4.22
CA ARG A 14 5.96 9.06 -4.28
C ARG A 14 5.44 7.64 -4.50
N TRP A 15 4.52 7.24 -3.62
CA TRP A 15 3.83 5.96 -3.67
C TRP A 15 2.34 6.18 -3.89
N GLU A 16 1.76 5.42 -4.82
CA GLU A 16 0.31 5.23 -4.93
C GLU A 16 -0.09 3.93 -4.24
N VAL A 17 -1.14 4.00 -3.43
CA VAL A 17 -1.64 2.90 -2.62
C VAL A 17 -3.08 2.65 -3.02
N ARG A 18 -3.40 1.40 -3.30
CA ARG A 18 -4.75 0.95 -3.63
C ARG A 18 -5.01 -0.42 -3.03
N GLU A 19 -6.27 -0.65 -2.69
CA GLU A 19 -6.74 -1.99 -2.38
C GLU A 19 -6.85 -2.83 -3.66
N PHE A 20 -6.57 -4.12 -3.54
CA PHE A 20 -6.82 -5.10 -4.60
C PHE A 20 -7.11 -6.48 -4.00
N LEU A 21 -7.81 -7.32 -4.75
CA LEU A 21 -8.04 -8.72 -4.37
C LEU A 21 -6.81 -9.55 -4.78
N ALA A 22 -6.21 -10.27 -3.84
CA ALA A 22 -5.08 -11.14 -4.14
C ALA A 22 -5.49 -12.21 -5.16
N GLN A 23 -4.63 -12.46 -6.17
CA GLN A 23 -4.95 -13.41 -7.23
C GLN A 23 -5.19 -14.84 -6.71
N HIS A 24 -4.55 -15.23 -5.60
CA HIS A 24 -4.57 -16.58 -5.04
C HIS A 24 -5.24 -16.67 -3.66
N GLY A 25 -6.02 -15.67 -3.23
CA GLY A 25 -6.71 -15.73 -1.95
C GLY A 25 -7.94 -14.84 -1.86
N ASP A 26 -8.90 -15.24 -1.02
CA ASP A 26 -10.12 -14.49 -0.71
C ASP A 26 -9.87 -13.26 0.18
N SER A 27 -8.64 -12.73 0.17
CA SER A 27 -8.22 -11.61 1.01
C SER A 27 -7.88 -10.39 0.17
N ASN A 28 -8.41 -9.25 0.58
CA ASN A 28 -7.95 -7.97 0.05
C ASN A 28 -6.54 -7.69 0.58
N CYS A 29 -5.75 -7.00 -0.23
CA CYS A 29 -4.40 -6.56 0.09
C CYS A 29 -4.19 -5.11 -0.36
N LEU A 30 -3.14 -4.48 0.14
CA LEU A 30 -2.67 -3.20 -0.36
C LEU A 30 -1.59 -3.40 -1.42
N ARG A 31 -1.72 -2.72 -2.55
CA ARG A 31 -0.65 -2.55 -3.52
C ARG A 31 -0.08 -1.15 -3.39
N PHE A 32 1.22 -1.08 -3.15
CA PHE A 32 2.04 0.12 -3.18
C PHE A 32 2.78 0.16 -4.52
N GLU A 33 2.62 1.23 -5.28
CA GLU A 33 3.20 1.38 -6.62
C GLU A 33 3.98 2.69 -6.68
N SER A 34 5.23 2.58 -7.10
CA SER A 34 6.09 3.72 -7.45
C SER A 34 6.57 3.52 -8.90
N PRO A 35 7.18 4.53 -9.53
CA PRO A 35 7.75 4.37 -10.87
C PRO A 35 8.84 3.31 -10.97
N ALA A 36 9.49 2.94 -9.85
CA ALA A 36 10.61 2.01 -9.82
C ALA A 36 10.19 0.58 -9.44
N GLU A 37 9.15 0.42 -8.64
CA GLU A 37 8.78 -0.87 -8.06
C GLU A 37 7.33 -0.93 -7.57
N VAL A 38 6.84 -2.17 -7.44
CA VAL A 38 5.52 -2.51 -6.90
C VAL A 38 5.70 -3.43 -5.71
N ARG A 39 5.00 -3.14 -4.61
CA ARG A 39 5.00 -3.93 -3.38
C ARG A 39 3.59 -4.25 -2.94
N GLU A 40 3.41 -5.41 -2.32
CA GLU A 40 2.09 -5.90 -1.91
C GLU A 40 2.12 -6.24 -0.41
N PHE A 41 1.12 -5.76 0.33
CA PHE A 41 0.96 -6.02 1.76
C PHE A 41 -0.37 -6.73 2.00
N CYS A 42 -0.28 -7.91 2.62
CA CYS A 42 -1.43 -8.72 2.97
C CYS A 42 -1.33 -9.15 4.45
N PRO A 43 -2.46 -9.22 5.19
CA PRO A 43 -3.81 -8.84 4.76
C PRO A 43 -4.02 -7.31 4.71
N LEU A 44 -5.07 -6.86 4.02
CA LEU A 44 -5.53 -5.46 4.02
C LEU A 44 -5.78 -4.99 5.47
N PRO A 45 -5.11 -3.92 5.94
CA PRO A 45 -5.42 -3.31 7.22
C PRO A 45 -6.80 -2.64 7.22
N ASP A 46 -7.50 -2.68 8.35
CA ASP A 46 -8.72 -1.89 8.55
C ASP A 46 -8.44 -0.39 8.41
N GLU A 47 -9.41 0.33 7.83
CA GLU A 47 -9.40 1.80 7.67
C GLU A 47 -8.10 2.36 7.05
N TRP A 48 -7.45 1.59 6.17
CA TRP A 48 -6.15 1.92 5.59
C TRP A 48 -6.10 3.30 4.92
N ASP A 49 -7.23 3.75 4.36
CA ASP A 49 -7.36 5.01 3.62
C ASP A 49 -7.25 6.23 4.54
N THR A 50 -7.55 6.06 5.83
CA THR A 50 -7.48 7.11 6.85
C THR A 50 -6.16 7.12 7.62
N LEU A 51 -5.32 6.10 7.43
CA LEU A 51 -4.06 5.96 8.18
C LEU A 51 -3.09 7.11 7.88
N PRO A 52 -2.28 7.56 8.85
CA PRO A 52 -1.24 8.54 8.59
C PRO A 52 -0.20 8.05 7.56
N ASP A 53 0.41 8.96 6.81
CA ASP A 53 1.44 8.64 5.80
C ASP A 53 2.62 7.88 6.40
N SER A 54 3.00 8.20 7.64
CA SER A 54 4.05 7.49 8.38
C SER A 54 3.71 6.02 8.65
N VAL A 55 2.42 5.69 8.78
CA VAL A 55 1.96 4.31 8.92
C VAL A 55 1.94 3.62 7.57
N LEU A 56 1.47 4.30 6.51
CA LEU A 56 1.52 3.76 5.14
C LEU A 56 2.96 3.47 4.70
N GLU A 57 3.90 4.36 5.01
CA GLU A 57 5.32 4.15 4.75
C GLU A 57 5.84 2.90 5.46
N ARG A 58 5.48 2.71 6.74
CA ARG A 58 5.88 1.53 7.51
C ARG A 58 5.30 0.24 6.92
N LEU A 59 4.07 0.28 6.40
CA LEU A 59 3.46 -0.86 5.70
C LEU A 59 4.16 -1.12 4.36
N CYS A 60 4.44 -0.08 3.58
CA CYS A 60 5.18 -0.16 2.32
C CYS A 60 6.58 -0.77 2.51
N ARG A 61 7.27 -0.44 3.61
CA ARG A 61 8.57 -1.05 3.94
C ARG A 61 8.48 -2.52 4.35
N LYS A 62 7.35 -2.95 4.92
CA LYS A 62 7.11 -4.37 5.25
C LYS A 62 6.69 -5.18 4.02
N ALA A 63 6.01 -4.53 3.07
CA ALA A 63 5.72 -5.10 1.76
C ALA A 63 7.03 -5.24 0.97
N GLY A 64 7.35 -6.44 0.49
CA GLY A 64 8.60 -6.70 -0.24
C GLY A 64 9.81 -7.11 0.60
N GLY A 65 9.60 -7.44 1.88
CA GLY A 65 10.56 -8.16 2.72
C GLY A 65 10.34 -9.67 2.72
#